data_AF-A0A962IBB1-F1
#
_entry.id   AF-A0A962IBB1-F1
#
_cell.length_a   1.000
_cell.length_b   1.000
_cell.length_c   1.000
_cell.angle_alpha   90.00
_cell.angle_beta   90.00
_cell.angle_gamma   90.00
#
_symmetry.space_group_name_H-M   'P 1'
#
loop_
_entity.id
_entity.type
_entity.pdbx_description
1 polymer ?
#
loop_
_entity_poly.entity_id
_entity_poly.type
_entity_poly.pdbx_seq_one_letter_code
_entity_poly.pdbx_strand_id
1 'polypeptide(L)'
;MSRSFARSRLSQALALALLGLSSVPLLAQQSSDSDADQSELDAQELDEMVVTGYRRSLQYSTENKREEKGFTDSIFAEDIGKFPDLNIAESLNRIPGIQLDRDVNGEGLNIGIRGLPQSFTKTLINGGEAYTASIGLNRGNQNREVDLNLFPTEFFNKLTVYKSPQASLPEGGVSGVVDMRSARPFDNEGQHLNYTVQLDRNSIADKVNPRGSALYSWTNDDSTFGALAGVSVVRSRIGVRGWESVGWMNPSLNYVQCGIEAPAGVDPLTTRPAICNPGGGGSLQMPNTVPDNASTIAAGLTPGATVDRDLLLALNPGLSIDQFTEALFPRLGRPVDMAGDRDRDAFVGSLEWRPSDKAHFYVDMLFSKAGYE
;
A
#
# COMPACT_ATOMS: atom_id res chain seq x y z
N MET A 1 0.33 44.49 30.38
CA MET A 1 0.12 44.87 28.96
C MET A 1 -1.13 44.16 28.46
N SER A 2 -2.27 44.85 28.34
CA SER A 2 -3.46 44.25 27.73
C SER A 2 -3.30 44.29 26.21
N ARG A 3 -3.42 43.14 25.55
CA ARG A 3 -3.45 43.07 24.08
C ARG A 3 -4.91 42.95 23.67
N SER A 4 -5.50 44.05 23.23
CA SER A 4 -6.83 44.02 22.59
C SER A 4 -6.67 43.46 21.17
N PHE A 5 -7.31 42.33 20.88
CA PHE A 5 -7.41 41.84 19.51
C PHE A 5 -8.31 42.77 18.70
N ALA A 6 -7.77 43.32 17.61
CA ALA A 6 -8.53 44.15 16.67
C ALA A 6 -9.58 43.27 15.96
N ARG A 7 -10.86 43.56 16.19
CA ARG A 7 -11.99 42.88 15.54
C ARG A 7 -12.04 43.32 14.07
N SER A 8 -11.59 42.47 13.15
CA SER A 8 -11.73 42.73 11.71
C SER A 8 -13.16 42.45 11.24
N ARG A 9 -13.60 43.13 10.18
CA ARG A 9 -14.94 42.94 9.58
C ARG A 9 -15.19 41.49 9.14
N LEU A 10 -14.12 40.74 8.88
CA LEU A 10 -14.17 39.30 8.54
C LEU A 10 -14.60 38.45 9.74
N SER A 11 -14.14 38.79 10.95
CA SER A 11 -14.53 38.08 12.19
C SER A 11 -16.01 38.31 12.55
N GLN A 12 -16.54 39.49 12.25
CA GLN A 12 -17.97 39.80 12.42
C GLN A 12 -18.84 39.05 11.40
N ALA A 13 -18.39 38.94 10.15
CA ALA A 13 -19.08 38.18 9.11
C ALA A 13 -19.10 36.67 9.43
N LEU A 14 -18.00 36.11 9.94
CA LEU A 14 -17.92 34.70 10.32
C LEU A 14 -18.84 34.37 11.52
N ALA A 15 -18.93 35.28 12.50
CA ALA A 15 -19.81 35.11 13.66
C ALA A 15 -21.30 35.17 13.29
N LEU A 16 -21.68 36.03 12.33
CA LEU A 16 -23.04 36.11 11.81
C LEU A 16 -23.42 34.89 10.96
N ALA A 17 -22.47 34.32 10.21
CA ALA A 17 -22.70 33.09 9.44
C ALA A 17 -22.87 31.85 10.35
N LEU A 18 -22.18 31.80 11.50
CA LEU A 18 -22.27 30.69 12.47
C LEU A 18 -23.54 30.74 13.34
N LEU A 19 -24.16 31.91 13.53
CA LEU A 19 -25.41 32.05 14.28
C LEU A 19 -26.67 31.71 13.47
N GLY A 20 -26.59 31.74 12.13
CA GLY A 20 -27.73 31.47 11.23
C GLY A 20 -28.13 29.99 11.08
N LEU A 21 -27.31 29.05 11.58
CA LEU A 21 -27.52 27.60 11.37
C LEU A 21 -28.18 26.88 12.56
N SER A 22 -28.65 27.60 13.59
CA SER A 22 -29.09 26.99 14.87
C SER A 22 -30.59 27.10 15.19
N SER A 23 -31.45 27.54 14.27
CA SER A 23 -32.89 27.65 14.52
C SER A 23 -33.70 26.54 13.84
N VAL A 24 -33.87 25.41 14.56
CA VAL A 24 -34.97 24.45 14.31
C VAL A 24 -35.91 24.52 15.53
N PRO A 25 -37.22 24.77 15.36
CA PRO A 25 -38.15 24.77 16.48
C PRO A 25 -38.48 23.33 16.89
N LEU A 26 -38.23 23.02 18.17
CA LEU A 26 -38.65 21.79 18.82
C LEU A 26 -40.12 21.94 19.26
N LEU A 27 -41.07 21.35 18.53
CA LEU A 27 -42.43 21.17 19.03
C LEU A 27 -42.47 19.89 19.88
N ALA A 28 -42.64 20.07 21.19
CA ALA A 28 -42.93 19.01 22.13
C ALA A 28 -44.43 18.68 22.07
N GLN A 29 -44.78 17.42 21.82
CA GLN A 29 -46.17 16.94 21.85
C GLN A 29 -46.52 16.51 23.27
N GLN A 30 -47.52 17.17 23.86
CA GLN A 30 -48.19 16.75 25.08
C GLN A 30 -49.04 15.51 24.77
N SER A 31 -48.85 14.42 25.53
CA SER A 31 -49.78 13.30 25.55
C SER A 31 -50.82 13.54 26.66
N SER A 32 -52.07 13.71 26.26
CA SER A 32 -53.25 13.62 27.12
C SER A 32 -53.66 12.16 27.31
N ASP A 33 -53.99 11.80 28.56
CA ASP A 33 -54.71 10.59 28.94
C ASP A 33 -55.95 10.38 28.07
N SER A 34 -56.14 9.14 27.59
CA SER A 34 -57.43 8.60 27.20
C SER A 34 -57.51 7.12 27.55
N ASP A 35 -58.68 6.78 28.09
CA ASP A 35 -59.15 5.53 28.64
C ASP A 35 -58.80 4.23 27.89
N ALA A 36 -58.71 3.18 28.70
CA ALA A 36 -58.69 1.79 28.29
C ALA A 36 -59.99 1.40 27.56
N ASP A 37 -59.86 0.89 26.34
CA ASP A 37 -60.79 -0.08 25.80
C ASP A 37 -60.04 -1.14 24.97
N GLN A 38 -60.55 -2.36 25.02
CA GLN A 38 -59.92 -3.57 24.53
C GLN A 38 -59.83 -3.57 23.00
N SER A 39 -58.62 -3.68 22.45
CA SER A 39 -58.40 -4.07 21.06
C SER A 39 -57.32 -5.13 20.96
N GLU A 40 -57.52 -5.99 19.96
CA GLU A 40 -56.76 -7.19 19.60
C GLU A 40 -55.24 -6.99 19.63
N LEU A 41 -54.51 -8.09 19.85
CA LEU A 41 -53.05 -8.16 19.74
C LEU A 41 -52.64 -7.84 18.29
N ASP A 42 -52.57 -6.55 17.98
CA ASP A 42 -51.95 -6.05 16.77
C ASP A 42 -50.45 -6.26 16.93
N ALA A 43 -49.88 -7.12 16.09
CA ALA A 43 -48.44 -7.28 16.02
C ALA A 43 -47.87 -5.92 15.62
N GLN A 44 -47.25 -5.21 16.56
CA GLN A 44 -46.45 -4.03 16.23
C GLN A 44 -45.40 -4.46 15.20
N GLU A 45 -45.65 -4.12 13.94
CA GLU A 45 -44.66 -4.13 12.89
C GLU A 45 -43.57 -3.17 13.36
N LEU A 46 -42.46 -3.75 13.82
CA LEU A 46 -41.32 -2.98 14.32
C LEU A 46 -40.85 -2.06 13.19
N ASP A 47 -40.83 -0.75 13.43
CA ASP A 47 -40.21 0.20 12.51
C ASP A 47 -38.80 -0.29 12.15
N GLU A 48 -38.52 -0.40 10.85
CA GLU A 48 -37.24 -0.87 10.34
C GLU A 48 -36.11 0.02 10.89
N MET A 49 -35.28 -0.54 11.77
CA MET A 49 -34.10 0.16 12.27
C MET A 49 -32.99 0.14 11.21
N VAL A 50 -32.95 1.18 10.38
CA VAL A 50 -31.86 1.37 9.41
C VAL A 50 -30.61 1.88 10.13
N VAL A 51 -29.68 0.98 10.43
CA VAL A 51 -28.33 1.36 10.89
C VAL A 51 -27.56 1.94 9.71
N THR A 52 -26.92 3.10 9.87
CA THR A 52 -26.11 3.74 8.81
C THR A 52 -24.64 3.91 9.24
N GLY A 53 -23.76 4.08 8.25
CA GLY A 53 -22.33 4.33 8.45
C GLY A 53 -21.54 3.11 8.93
N TYR A 54 -20.51 3.36 9.76
CA TYR A 54 -19.49 2.37 10.17
C TYR A 54 -20.07 1.13 10.89
N ARG A 55 -21.16 1.31 11.63
CA ARG A 55 -21.82 0.17 12.29
C ARG A 55 -22.49 -0.75 11.27
N ARG A 56 -23.06 -0.17 10.21
CA ARG A 56 -23.72 -0.91 9.12
C ARG A 56 -22.69 -1.71 8.31
N SER A 57 -21.55 -1.11 7.98
CA SER A 57 -20.47 -1.81 7.26
C SER A 57 -19.92 -3.00 8.05
N LEU A 58 -19.67 -2.86 9.36
CA LEU A 58 -19.27 -3.99 10.21
C LEU A 58 -20.33 -5.10 10.28
N GLN A 59 -21.61 -4.72 10.35
CA GLN A 59 -22.72 -5.67 10.28
C GLN A 59 -22.73 -6.40 8.94
N TYR A 60 -22.57 -5.69 7.81
CA TYR A 60 -22.46 -6.30 6.49
C TYR A 60 -21.25 -7.22 6.36
N SER A 61 -20.10 -6.87 6.92
CA SER A 61 -18.92 -7.76 6.94
C SER A 61 -19.18 -9.02 7.74
N THR A 62 -19.92 -8.91 8.84
CA THR A 62 -20.30 -10.07 9.66
C THR A 62 -21.33 -10.94 8.96
N GLU A 63 -22.32 -10.35 8.28
CA GLU A 63 -23.34 -11.09 7.54
C GLU A 63 -22.74 -11.81 6.34
N ASN A 64 -21.96 -11.11 5.51
CA ASN A 64 -21.24 -11.73 4.40
C ASN A 64 -20.38 -12.89 4.88
N LYS A 65 -19.67 -12.73 6.01
CA LYS A 65 -18.86 -13.82 6.57
C LYS A 65 -19.70 -15.02 7.04
N ARG A 66 -20.94 -14.79 7.49
CA ARG A 66 -21.86 -15.85 7.91
C ARG A 66 -22.46 -16.60 6.72
N GLU A 67 -22.81 -15.89 5.66
CA GLU A 67 -23.40 -16.46 4.45
C GLU A 67 -22.38 -17.17 3.56
N GLU A 68 -21.13 -16.71 3.61
CA GLU A 68 -20.08 -17.20 2.72
C GLU A 68 -19.61 -18.62 3.08
N LYS A 69 -19.41 -19.45 2.04
CA LYS A 69 -18.91 -20.82 2.20
C LYS A 69 -17.39 -20.81 2.15
N GLY A 70 -16.76 -20.41 3.26
CA GLY A 70 -15.30 -20.40 3.39
C GLY A 70 -14.81 -19.45 4.47
N PHE A 71 -13.49 -19.35 4.59
CA PHE A 71 -12.88 -18.35 5.47
C PHE A 71 -12.61 -17.07 4.68
N THR A 72 -13.55 -16.13 4.77
CA THR A 72 -13.50 -14.85 4.10
C THR A 72 -13.58 -13.70 5.09
N ASP A 73 -13.00 -12.56 4.70
CA ASP A 73 -13.16 -11.29 5.39
C ASP A 73 -13.38 -10.19 4.34
N SER A 74 -14.26 -9.24 4.60
CA SER A 74 -14.61 -8.17 3.66
C SER A 74 -14.58 -6.79 4.33
N ILE A 75 -14.28 -5.77 3.53
CA ILE A 75 -14.33 -4.34 3.90
C ILE A 75 -15.26 -3.64 2.90
N PHE A 76 -16.16 -2.79 3.38
CA PHE A 76 -17.15 -2.07 2.56
C PHE A 76 -16.86 -0.56 2.45
N ALA A 77 -17.50 0.10 1.48
CA ALA A 77 -17.31 1.50 1.11
C ALA A 77 -17.34 2.47 2.31
N GLU A 78 -18.25 2.28 3.27
CA GLU A 78 -18.35 3.13 4.46
C GLU A 78 -17.14 2.97 5.40
N ASP A 79 -16.46 1.82 5.39
CA ASP A 79 -15.21 1.59 6.13
C ASP A 79 -13.99 2.10 5.35
N ILE A 80 -14.01 2.01 4.02
CA ILE A 80 -12.93 2.49 3.15
C ILE A 80 -12.85 4.02 3.21
N GLY A 81 -13.98 4.72 3.13
CA GLY A 81 -14.02 6.19 3.07
C GLY A 81 -13.91 6.92 4.42
N LYS A 82 -14.14 6.23 5.55
CA LYS A 82 -14.08 6.86 6.89
C LYS A 82 -12.68 7.02 7.45
N PHE A 83 -11.72 6.34 6.87
CA PHE A 83 -10.33 6.42 7.25
C PHE A 83 -9.53 6.95 6.07
N PRO A 84 -8.56 7.83 6.32
CA PRO A 84 -7.75 8.43 5.27
C PRO A 84 -6.69 7.43 4.78
N ASP A 85 -7.12 6.25 4.31
CA ASP A 85 -6.21 5.30 3.69
C ASP A 85 -5.61 5.95 2.44
N LEU A 86 -4.30 5.79 2.27
CA LEU A 86 -3.57 6.31 1.13
C LEU A 86 -3.79 5.43 -0.12
N ASN A 87 -4.11 4.15 0.08
CA ASN A 87 -4.32 3.17 -0.98
C ASN A 87 -5.07 1.92 -0.45
N ILE A 88 -5.43 1.02 -1.37
CA ILE A 88 -6.18 -0.20 -1.08
C ILE A 88 -5.40 -1.18 -0.19
N ALA A 89 -4.07 -1.26 -0.33
CA ALA A 89 -3.26 -2.15 0.50
C ALA A 89 -3.39 -1.80 1.99
N GLU A 90 -3.39 -0.50 2.33
CA GLU A 90 -3.58 -0.04 3.71
C GLU A 90 -4.97 -0.35 4.26
N SER A 91 -6.01 -0.24 3.43
CA SER A 91 -7.36 -0.69 3.81
C SER A 91 -7.35 -2.18 4.14
N LEU A 92 -6.72 -3.02 3.31
CA LEU A 92 -6.64 -4.47 3.50
C LEU A 92 -5.85 -4.87 4.75
N ASN A 93 -4.92 -4.04 5.24
CA ASN A 93 -4.18 -4.27 6.49
C ASN A 93 -5.11 -4.47 7.70
N ARG A 94 -6.34 -3.93 7.63
CA ARG A 94 -7.33 -4.11 8.69
C ARG A 94 -7.83 -5.54 8.83
N ILE A 95 -7.68 -6.35 7.79
CA ILE A 95 -8.07 -7.76 7.84
C ILE A 95 -6.95 -8.55 8.56
N PRO A 96 -7.29 -9.34 9.59
CA PRO A 96 -6.29 -10.10 10.33
C PRO A 96 -5.57 -11.12 9.42
N GLY A 97 -4.25 -11.21 9.55
CA GLY A 97 -3.44 -12.13 8.76
C GLY A 97 -3.10 -11.62 7.35
N ILE A 98 -3.42 -10.37 7.04
CA ILE A 98 -2.80 -9.64 5.93
C ILE A 98 -1.47 -9.05 6.41
N GLN A 99 -0.42 -9.17 5.59
CA GLN A 99 0.84 -8.45 5.75
C GLN A 99 1.02 -7.52 4.56
N LEU A 100 1.52 -6.32 4.79
CA LEU A 100 1.82 -5.37 3.72
C LEU A 100 3.29 -5.42 3.37
N ASP A 101 3.57 -5.46 2.08
CA ASP A 101 4.87 -5.07 1.56
C ASP A 101 4.81 -3.56 1.26
N ARG A 102 5.77 -2.81 1.80
CA ARG A 102 5.79 -1.34 1.72
C ARG A 102 6.88 -0.91 0.76
N ASP A 103 6.55 0.08 -0.05
CA ASP A 103 7.52 0.79 -0.86
C ASP A 103 8.43 1.65 0.05
N VAL A 104 9.56 2.14 -0.47
CA VAL A 104 10.57 2.89 0.31
C VAL A 104 10.00 4.17 0.94
N ASN A 105 8.92 4.72 0.38
CA ASN A 105 8.19 5.86 0.91
C ASN A 105 7.23 5.51 2.07
N GLY A 106 7.15 4.23 2.45
CA GLY A 106 6.28 3.73 3.51
C GLY A 106 4.84 3.44 3.08
N GLU A 107 4.47 3.64 1.81
CA GLU A 107 3.14 3.26 1.32
C GLU A 107 3.06 1.76 1.01
N GLY A 108 1.96 1.11 1.41
CA GLY A 108 1.68 -0.27 0.98
C GLY A 108 1.66 -0.42 -0.55
N LEU A 109 2.39 -1.40 -1.06
CA LEU A 109 2.51 -1.72 -2.49
C LEU A 109 1.73 -2.99 -2.82
N ASN A 110 2.06 -4.07 -2.12
CA ASN A 110 1.45 -5.38 -2.28
C ASN A 110 1.04 -5.95 -0.92
N ILE A 111 0.33 -7.07 -0.94
CA ILE A 111 -0.09 -7.77 0.27
C ILE A 111 0.30 -9.24 0.20
N GLY A 112 0.73 -9.77 1.34
CA GLY A 112 0.83 -11.20 1.62
C GLY A 112 -0.31 -11.64 2.53
N ILE A 113 -0.72 -12.89 2.39
CA ILE A 113 -1.81 -13.47 3.19
C ILE A 113 -1.24 -14.65 3.98
N ARG A 114 -1.54 -14.70 5.29
CA ARG A 114 -1.19 -15.81 6.21
C ARG A 114 0.31 -16.17 6.25
N GLY A 115 1.20 -15.19 6.12
CA GLY A 115 2.65 -15.43 6.25
C GLY A 115 3.33 -15.85 4.95
N LEU A 116 2.56 -16.04 3.87
CA LEU A 116 3.12 -16.33 2.55
C LEU A 116 3.44 -15.03 1.80
N PRO A 117 4.53 -15.00 1.01
CA PRO A 117 4.88 -13.83 0.19
C PRO A 117 3.77 -13.42 -0.80
N GLN A 118 3.77 -12.15 -1.20
CA GLN A 118 2.78 -11.60 -2.16
C GLN A 118 2.70 -12.35 -3.49
N SER A 119 3.77 -13.04 -3.91
CA SER A 119 3.81 -13.88 -5.12
C SER A 119 2.80 -15.04 -5.09
N PHE A 120 2.31 -15.42 -3.91
CA PHE A 120 1.30 -16.45 -3.72
C PHE A 120 -0.11 -15.90 -3.52
N THR A 121 -0.29 -14.58 -3.60
CA THR A 121 -1.59 -13.90 -3.49
C THR A 121 -2.10 -13.56 -4.88
N LYS A 122 -3.36 -13.88 -5.15
CA LYS A 122 -4.04 -13.49 -6.40
C LYS A 122 -4.89 -12.26 -6.15
N THR A 123 -4.84 -11.30 -7.07
CA THR A 123 -5.68 -10.09 -7.02
C THR A 123 -6.66 -10.10 -8.18
N LEU A 124 -7.93 -9.89 -7.87
CA LEU A 124 -9.02 -9.81 -8.82
C LEU A 124 -9.64 -8.40 -8.76
N ILE A 125 -10.14 -7.93 -9.89
CA ILE A 125 -10.97 -6.75 -10.01
C ILE A 125 -12.28 -7.19 -10.66
N ASN A 126 -13.39 -7.03 -9.94
CA ASN A 126 -14.70 -7.51 -10.38
C ASN A 126 -14.69 -9.00 -10.79
N GLY A 127 -13.94 -9.84 -10.05
CA GLY A 127 -13.76 -11.26 -10.35
C GLY A 127 -12.80 -11.58 -11.51
N GLY A 128 -12.33 -10.60 -12.28
CA GLY A 128 -11.33 -10.78 -13.32
C GLY A 128 -9.91 -10.65 -12.77
N GLU A 129 -8.97 -11.47 -13.23
CA GLU A 129 -7.58 -11.40 -12.77
C GLU A 129 -6.91 -10.09 -13.16
N ALA A 130 -6.37 -9.39 -12.16
CA ALA A 130 -5.54 -8.22 -12.37
C ALA A 130 -4.06 -8.64 -12.46
N TYR A 131 -3.35 -8.09 -13.43
CA TYR A 131 -1.91 -8.27 -13.60
C TYR A 131 -1.27 -6.90 -13.76
N THR A 132 -0.19 -6.64 -13.03
CA THR A 132 0.64 -5.45 -13.26
C THR A 132 2.05 -5.89 -13.55
N ALA A 133 2.71 -5.23 -14.51
CA ALA A 133 4.14 -5.31 -14.65
C ALA A 133 4.76 -4.25 -13.73
N SER A 134 4.91 -4.57 -12.45
CA SER A 134 5.60 -3.68 -11.52
C SER A 134 7.06 -4.08 -11.40
N ILE A 135 7.94 -3.08 -11.50
CA ILE A 135 9.36 -3.22 -11.16
C ILE A 135 9.66 -2.73 -9.74
N GLY A 136 8.66 -2.19 -9.02
CA GLY A 136 8.90 -1.35 -7.84
C GLY A 136 9.94 -0.25 -8.10
N LEU A 137 10.42 0.41 -7.05
CA LEU A 137 11.60 1.30 -7.17
C LEU A 137 12.92 0.49 -7.27
N ASN A 138 12.90 -0.80 -6.93
CA ASN A 138 14.02 -1.72 -7.08
C ASN A 138 14.00 -2.38 -8.46
N ARG A 139 14.69 -1.76 -9.44
CA ARG A 139 14.84 -2.19 -10.86
C ARG A 139 15.36 -3.63 -11.11
N GLY A 140 15.41 -4.50 -10.11
CA GLY A 140 15.76 -5.92 -10.21
C GLY A 140 14.58 -6.88 -9.98
N ASN A 141 13.42 -6.41 -9.52
CA ASN A 141 12.29 -7.28 -9.23
C ASN A 141 11.38 -7.42 -10.47
N GLN A 142 11.44 -8.55 -11.17
CA GLN A 142 10.55 -8.86 -12.32
C GLN A 142 9.23 -9.49 -11.86
N ASN A 143 8.64 -8.90 -10.83
CA ASN A 143 7.50 -9.51 -10.18
C ASN A 143 6.21 -9.21 -10.96
N ARG A 144 5.26 -10.14 -10.88
CA ARG A 144 3.95 -10.06 -11.54
C ARG A 144 2.82 -9.75 -10.56
N GLU A 145 3.18 -9.34 -9.34
CA GLU A 145 2.22 -8.92 -8.35
C GLU A 145 1.55 -7.60 -8.75
N VAL A 146 0.36 -7.38 -8.22
CA VAL A 146 -0.44 -6.19 -8.51
C VAL A 146 -0.10 -5.10 -7.50
N ASP A 147 0.34 -3.96 -8.01
CA ASP A 147 0.55 -2.76 -7.19
C ASP A 147 -0.80 -2.14 -6.83
N LEU A 148 -1.22 -2.37 -5.59
CA LEU A 148 -2.52 -1.91 -5.07
C LEU A 148 -2.58 -0.39 -4.86
N ASN A 149 -1.42 0.28 -4.87
CA ASN A 149 -1.33 1.73 -4.78
C ASN A 149 -1.64 2.46 -6.10
N LEU A 150 -1.80 1.74 -7.20
CA LEU A 150 -2.29 2.30 -8.47
C LEU A 150 -3.80 2.58 -8.43
N PHE A 151 -4.54 1.90 -7.57
CA PHE A 151 -5.99 1.96 -7.54
C PHE A 151 -6.47 2.88 -6.40
N PRO A 152 -7.23 3.96 -6.72
CA PRO A 152 -7.84 4.77 -5.69
C PRO A 152 -8.87 3.97 -4.90
N THR A 153 -8.81 4.05 -3.58
CA THR A 153 -9.77 3.43 -2.66
C THR A 153 -11.22 3.84 -2.92
N GLU A 154 -11.42 5.07 -3.37
CA GLU A 154 -12.73 5.71 -3.56
C GLU A 154 -13.52 5.12 -4.73
N PHE A 155 -12.88 4.35 -5.60
CA PHE A 155 -13.54 3.68 -6.74
C PHE A 155 -14.09 2.30 -6.37
N PHE A 156 -13.83 1.78 -5.17
CA PHE A 156 -14.21 0.44 -4.76
C PHE A 156 -15.24 0.47 -3.64
N ASN A 157 -16.27 -0.36 -3.78
CA ASN A 157 -17.34 -0.46 -2.79
C ASN A 157 -17.11 -1.62 -1.79
N LYS A 158 -16.32 -2.61 -2.18
CA LYS A 158 -16.12 -3.85 -1.45
C LYS A 158 -14.77 -4.44 -1.79
N LEU A 159 -14.02 -4.78 -0.76
CA LEU A 159 -12.79 -5.54 -0.85
C LEU A 159 -13.02 -6.85 -0.10
N THR A 160 -12.91 -7.99 -0.78
CA THR A 160 -13.11 -9.31 -0.17
C THR A 160 -11.83 -10.11 -0.25
N VAL A 161 -11.39 -10.65 0.87
CA VAL A 161 -10.23 -11.54 0.98
C VAL A 161 -10.73 -12.95 1.24
N TYR A 162 -10.52 -13.83 0.26
CA TYR A 162 -10.72 -15.26 0.36
C TYR A 162 -9.42 -15.90 0.83
N LYS A 163 -9.45 -16.50 2.02
CA LYS A 163 -8.26 -17.20 2.57
C LYS A 163 -8.41 -18.72 2.48
N SER A 164 -9.53 -19.20 1.97
CA SER A 164 -9.74 -20.60 1.60
C SER A 164 -10.11 -20.66 0.12
N PRO A 165 -9.58 -21.64 -0.64
CA PRO A 165 -9.95 -21.81 -2.03
C PRO A 165 -11.45 -22.13 -2.15
N GLN A 166 -12.08 -21.64 -3.21
CA GLN A 166 -13.48 -21.89 -3.56
C GLN A 166 -13.57 -22.23 -5.05
N ALA A 167 -14.56 -23.04 -5.43
CA ALA A 167 -14.75 -23.45 -6.82
C ALA A 167 -15.14 -22.30 -7.76
N SER A 168 -15.68 -21.20 -7.22
CA SER A 168 -16.02 -19.98 -7.96
C SER A 168 -14.81 -19.10 -8.28
N LEU A 169 -13.68 -19.31 -7.60
CA LEU A 169 -12.50 -18.48 -7.77
C LEU A 169 -11.60 -19.05 -8.87
N PRO A 170 -10.91 -18.19 -9.64
CA PRO A 170 -9.86 -18.62 -10.55
C PRO A 170 -8.78 -19.44 -9.83
N GLU A 171 -8.20 -20.41 -10.53
CA GLU A 171 -7.15 -21.25 -9.97
C GLU A 171 -5.90 -20.42 -9.61
N GLY A 172 -5.33 -20.72 -8.44
CA GLY A 172 -4.12 -20.06 -7.92
C GLY A 172 -4.35 -19.45 -6.55
N GLY A 173 -3.45 -18.56 -6.14
CA GLY A 173 -3.61 -17.83 -4.88
C GLY A 173 -3.49 -18.74 -3.66
N VAL A 174 -2.41 -19.53 -3.56
CA VAL A 174 -2.18 -20.48 -2.44
C VAL A 174 -2.28 -19.81 -1.07
N SER A 175 -1.85 -18.54 -0.98
CA SER A 175 -2.00 -17.74 0.24
C SER A 175 -3.42 -17.21 0.46
N GLY A 176 -4.15 -17.00 -0.63
CA GLY A 176 -5.49 -16.42 -0.69
C GLY A 176 -5.69 -15.62 -1.98
N VAL A 177 -6.92 -15.17 -2.16
CA VAL A 177 -7.38 -14.35 -3.28
C VAL A 177 -8.01 -13.09 -2.72
N VAL A 178 -7.65 -11.93 -3.26
CA VAL A 178 -8.30 -10.66 -2.95
C VAL A 178 -9.11 -10.22 -4.15
N ASP A 179 -10.41 -10.01 -3.98
CA ASP A 179 -11.29 -9.47 -5.01
C ASP A 179 -11.74 -8.06 -4.64
N MET A 180 -11.50 -7.13 -5.56
CA MET A 180 -11.82 -5.73 -5.42
C MET A 180 -12.98 -5.40 -6.35
N ARG A 181 -14.14 -5.11 -5.78
CA ARG A 181 -15.33 -4.75 -6.54
C ARG A 181 -15.40 -3.23 -6.69
N SER A 182 -15.41 -2.75 -7.93
CA SER A 182 -15.61 -1.34 -8.22
C SER A 182 -17.05 -0.92 -7.92
N ALA A 183 -17.23 0.36 -7.60
CA ALA A 183 -18.56 0.95 -7.46
C ALA A 183 -19.35 0.84 -8.78
N ARG A 184 -20.64 0.56 -8.67
CA ARG A 184 -21.59 0.47 -9.79
C ARG A 184 -22.81 1.37 -9.55
N PRO A 185 -23.54 1.75 -10.63
CA PRO A 185 -24.65 2.70 -10.53
C PRO A 185 -25.75 2.26 -9.56
N PHE A 186 -26.03 0.96 -9.51
CA PHE A 186 -27.10 0.40 -8.69
C PHE A 186 -26.67 -0.02 -7.29
N ASP A 187 -25.43 0.24 -6.87
CA ASP A 187 -25.05 0.05 -5.47
C ASP A 187 -25.78 1.06 -4.56
N ASN A 188 -26.07 2.24 -5.10
CA ASN A 188 -26.94 3.24 -4.50
C ASN A 188 -27.85 3.79 -5.60
N GLU A 189 -29.09 3.32 -5.65
CA GLU A 189 -30.06 3.76 -6.66
C GLU A 189 -30.37 5.26 -6.52
N GLY A 190 -30.59 5.93 -7.66
CA GLY A 190 -30.82 7.36 -7.77
C GLY A 190 -29.57 8.14 -8.19
N GLN A 191 -29.52 9.42 -7.79
CA GLN A 191 -28.42 10.34 -8.07
C GLN A 191 -27.54 10.50 -6.83
N HIS A 192 -26.26 10.13 -6.94
CA HIS A 192 -25.30 10.27 -5.84
C HIS A 192 -24.02 10.91 -6.33
N LEU A 193 -23.47 11.82 -5.52
CA LEU A 193 -22.17 12.44 -5.72
C LEU A 193 -21.33 12.25 -4.46
N ASN A 194 -20.26 11.48 -4.59
CA ASN A 194 -19.24 11.33 -3.55
C ASN A 194 -18.00 12.10 -3.96
N TYR A 195 -17.41 12.85 -3.03
CA TYR A 195 -16.17 13.57 -3.29
C TYR A 195 -15.29 13.59 -2.03
N THR A 196 -13.98 13.61 -2.26
CA THR A 196 -12.97 13.71 -1.21
C THR A 196 -11.92 14.72 -1.63
N VAL A 197 -11.47 15.54 -0.68
CA VAL A 197 -10.34 16.45 -0.85
C VAL A 197 -9.46 16.33 0.38
N GLN A 198 -8.18 16.07 0.19
CA GLN A 198 -7.20 15.95 1.27
C GLN A 198 -5.90 16.67 0.89
N LEU A 199 -5.29 17.28 1.89
CA LEU A 199 -3.98 17.92 1.80
C LEU A 199 -3.08 17.28 2.85
N ASP A 200 -1.96 16.74 2.41
CA ASP A 200 -0.89 16.24 3.28
C ASP A 200 0.34 17.16 3.17
N ARG A 201 1.22 17.18 4.18
CA ARG A 201 2.53 17.83 4.08
C ARG A 201 3.59 16.88 4.59
N ASN A 202 4.42 16.38 3.69
CA ASN A 202 5.57 15.59 4.04
C ASN A 202 6.68 16.49 4.63
N SER A 203 7.09 16.23 5.86
CA SER A 203 8.09 17.04 6.58
C SER A 203 9.52 16.89 6.04
N ILE A 204 9.82 15.79 5.35
CA ILE A 204 11.13 15.52 4.74
C ILE A 204 11.21 16.17 3.36
N ALA A 205 10.17 16.00 2.53
CA ALA A 205 10.10 16.61 1.20
C ALA A 205 9.72 18.10 1.21
N ASP A 206 9.25 18.60 2.35
CA ASP A 206 8.77 19.97 2.58
C ASP A 206 7.80 20.50 1.50
N LYS A 207 6.89 19.64 1.04
CA LYS A 207 5.89 19.98 0.02
C LYS A 207 4.50 19.55 0.48
N VAL A 208 3.51 20.36 0.09
CA VAL A 208 2.10 20.03 0.27
C VAL A 208 1.67 19.12 -0.86
N ASN A 209 1.04 18.00 -0.50
CA ASN A 209 0.61 16.93 -1.38
C ASN A 209 -0.93 16.96 -1.46
N PRO A 210 -1.51 17.57 -2.51
CA PRO A 210 -2.95 17.55 -2.68
C PRO A 210 -3.41 16.23 -3.31
N ARG A 211 -4.53 15.71 -2.78
CA ARG A 211 -5.29 14.64 -3.42
C ARG A 211 -6.78 14.97 -3.44
N GLY A 212 -7.46 14.55 -4.49
CA GLY A 212 -8.89 14.68 -4.59
C GLY A 212 -9.49 13.61 -5.47
N SER A 213 -10.72 13.25 -5.17
CA SER A 213 -11.51 12.29 -5.95
C SER A 213 -12.97 12.72 -5.99
N ALA A 214 -13.64 12.37 -7.07
CA ALA A 214 -15.07 12.58 -7.24
C ALA A 214 -15.66 11.39 -7.99
N LEU A 215 -16.83 10.94 -7.55
CA LEU A 215 -17.57 9.82 -8.11
C LEU A 215 -19.04 10.22 -8.20
N TYR A 216 -19.60 10.15 -9.40
CA TYR A 216 -20.99 10.45 -9.67
C TYR A 216 -21.68 9.20 -10.19
N SER A 217 -22.84 8.87 -9.63
CA SER A 217 -23.72 7.80 -10.11
C SER A 217 -25.12 8.33 -10.37
N TRP A 218 -25.75 7.76 -11.38
CA TRP A 218 -27.12 8.03 -11.77
C TRP A 218 -27.80 6.75 -12.21
N THR A 219 -29.00 6.49 -11.72
CA THR A 219 -29.94 5.53 -12.29
C THR A 219 -31.19 6.24 -12.80
N ASN A 220 -31.83 5.69 -13.83
CA ASN A 220 -33.12 6.18 -14.28
C ASN A 220 -34.24 5.87 -13.27
N ASP A 221 -35.36 6.58 -13.40
CA ASP A 221 -36.51 6.45 -12.48
C ASP A 221 -37.12 5.03 -12.51
N ASP A 222 -36.99 4.31 -13.62
CA ASP A 222 -37.48 2.93 -13.77
C ASP A 222 -36.50 1.87 -13.20
N SER A 223 -35.35 2.27 -12.64
CA SER A 223 -34.28 1.37 -12.15
C SER A 223 -33.84 0.29 -13.16
N THR A 224 -33.93 0.58 -14.46
CA THR A 224 -33.54 -0.33 -15.55
C THR A 224 -32.19 0.00 -16.18
N PHE A 225 -31.70 1.23 -16.04
CA PHE A 225 -30.42 1.66 -16.56
C PHE A 225 -29.70 2.59 -15.60
N GLY A 226 -28.39 2.43 -15.48
CA GLY A 226 -27.56 3.30 -14.67
C GLY A 226 -26.19 3.54 -15.28
N ALA A 227 -25.62 4.70 -14.95
CA ALA A 227 -24.29 5.11 -15.33
C ALA A 227 -23.54 5.67 -14.12
N LEU A 228 -22.25 5.39 -14.04
CA LEU A 228 -21.36 5.88 -13.02
C LEU A 228 -20.04 6.30 -13.66
N ALA A 229 -19.51 7.44 -13.21
CA ALA A 229 -18.23 7.94 -13.64
C ALA A 229 -17.49 8.58 -12.46
N GLY A 230 -16.18 8.39 -12.39
CA GLY A 230 -15.35 8.95 -11.34
C GLY A 230 -13.95 9.28 -11.80
N VAL A 231 -13.35 10.26 -11.13
CA VAL A 231 -11.99 10.75 -11.36
C VAL A 231 -11.26 10.88 -10.03
N SER A 232 -9.96 10.57 -10.03
CA SER A 232 -9.08 10.73 -8.88
C SER A 232 -7.74 11.27 -9.33
N VAL A 233 -7.26 12.29 -8.63
CA VAL A 233 -6.01 12.99 -8.91
C VAL A 233 -5.23 13.10 -7.62
N VAL A 234 -4.01 12.59 -7.62
CA VAL A 234 -3.05 12.67 -6.53
C VAL A 234 -1.79 13.32 -7.05
N ARG A 235 -1.31 14.36 -6.36
CA ARG A 235 0.00 14.96 -6.58
C ARG A 235 0.77 14.89 -5.28
N SER A 236 1.86 14.16 -5.27
CA SER A 236 2.63 13.90 -4.05
C SER A 236 4.11 14.00 -4.32
N ARG A 237 4.85 14.58 -3.38
CA ARG A 237 6.31 14.49 -3.34
C ARG A 237 6.73 13.69 -2.14
N ILE A 238 7.45 12.62 -2.43
CA ILE A 238 8.01 11.73 -1.42
C ILE A 238 9.42 12.20 -1.09
N GLY A 239 9.75 12.11 0.20
CA GLY A 239 11.08 12.36 0.74
C GLY A 239 11.32 11.34 1.83
N VAL A 240 12.39 10.56 1.68
CA VAL A 240 12.77 9.50 2.60
C VAL A 240 14.22 9.72 2.96
N ARG A 241 14.46 9.99 4.24
CA ARG A 241 15.81 10.02 4.80
C ARG A 241 15.98 8.84 5.74
N GLY A 242 16.97 8.01 5.47
CA GLY A 242 17.19 6.80 6.22
C GLY A 242 18.64 6.33 6.20
N TRP A 243 18.83 5.15 6.76
CA TRP A 243 20.08 4.41 6.71
C TRP A 243 19.80 3.10 5.99
N GLU A 244 20.57 2.80 4.94
CA GLU A 244 20.39 1.59 4.15
C GLU A 244 21.67 0.77 4.16
N SER A 245 21.57 -0.52 4.51
CA SER A 245 22.58 -1.53 4.17
C SER A 245 22.06 -2.38 3.01
N VAL A 246 22.48 -2.07 1.79
CA VAL A 246 22.03 -2.81 0.59
C VAL A 246 22.71 -4.17 0.57
N GLY A 247 21.98 -5.18 1.04
CA GLY A 247 22.31 -6.59 0.84
C GLY A 247 23.65 -7.04 1.43
N TRP A 248 24.13 -8.15 0.89
CA TRP A 248 25.36 -8.80 1.27
C TRP A 248 26.43 -8.57 0.21
N MET A 249 27.67 -8.40 0.63
CA MET A 249 28.83 -8.34 -0.24
C MET A 249 29.81 -9.42 0.18
N ASN A 250 30.49 -10.02 -0.78
CA ASN A 250 31.61 -10.92 -0.55
C ASN A 250 32.92 -10.28 -1.05
N PRO A 251 34.09 -10.69 -0.52
CA PRO A 251 35.37 -10.13 -0.91
C PRO A 251 35.65 -10.34 -2.40
N SER A 252 36.12 -9.30 -3.07
CA SER A 252 36.68 -9.43 -4.42
C SER A 252 38.20 -9.41 -4.35
N LEU A 253 38.83 -10.59 -4.46
CA LEU A 253 40.27 -10.76 -4.28
C LEU A 253 41.04 -10.52 -5.58
N ASN A 254 42.20 -9.88 -5.44
CA ASN A 254 43.21 -9.77 -6.50
C ASN A 254 44.15 -11.01 -6.50
N TYR A 255 45.12 -11.04 -7.42
CA TYR A 255 46.04 -12.18 -7.58
C TYR A 255 46.88 -12.44 -6.31
N VAL A 256 47.38 -11.38 -5.66
CA VAL A 256 48.21 -11.49 -4.43
C VAL A 256 47.40 -12.04 -3.27
N GLN A 257 46.19 -11.53 -3.08
CA GLN A 257 45.27 -11.94 -2.00
C GLN A 257 44.77 -13.37 -2.18
N CYS A 258 44.59 -13.80 -3.43
CA CYS A 258 44.21 -15.16 -3.78
C CYS A 258 45.38 -16.15 -3.72
N GLY A 259 46.62 -15.65 -3.76
CA GLY A 259 47.85 -16.44 -3.78
C GLY A 259 48.10 -17.14 -5.11
N ILE A 260 47.76 -16.49 -6.23
CA ILE A 260 48.03 -16.99 -7.57
C ILE A 260 48.90 -16.00 -8.35
N GLU A 261 49.73 -16.51 -9.25
CA GLU A 261 50.60 -15.68 -10.09
C GLU A 261 49.78 -14.96 -11.18
N ALA A 262 50.02 -13.66 -11.36
CA ALA A 262 49.39 -12.90 -12.42
C ALA A 262 50.03 -13.20 -13.79
N PRO A 263 49.24 -13.29 -14.87
CA PRO A 263 49.79 -13.39 -16.22
C PRO A 263 50.70 -12.20 -16.56
N ALA A 264 51.66 -12.42 -17.46
CA ALA A 264 52.56 -11.35 -17.91
C ALA A 264 51.77 -10.14 -18.44
N GLY A 265 52.10 -8.94 -17.95
CA GLY A 265 51.44 -7.68 -18.32
C GLY A 265 50.16 -7.36 -17.53
N VAL A 266 49.79 -8.19 -16.55
CA VAL A 266 48.64 -7.95 -15.66
C VAL A 266 49.14 -7.46 -14.31
N ASP A 267 48.56 -6.36 -13.80
CA ASP A 267 48.85 -5.88 -12.45
C ASP A 267 48.18 -6.81 -11.41
N PRO A 268 48.96 -7.49 -10.56
CA PRO A 268 48.44 -8.45 -9.58
C PRO A 268 47.65 -7.81 -8.43
N LEU A 269 47.78 -6.50 -8.21
CA LEU A 269 47.14 -5.78 -7.10
C LEU A 269 45.81 -5.15 -7.47
N THR A 270 45.62 -4.76 -8.74
CA THR A 270 44.38 -4.12 -9.20
C THR A 270 43.45 -5.08 -9.93
N THR A 271 43.99 -6.13 -10.53
CA THR A 271 43.21 -7.08 -11.35
C THR A 271 42.60 -8.17 -10.49
N ARG A 272 41.31 -8.45 -10.73
CA ARG A 272 40.49 -9.38 -9.95
C ARG A 272 40.01 -10.51 -10.85
N PRO A 273 40.72 -11.66 -10.86
CA PRO A 273 40.43 -12.73 -11.78
C PRO A 273 39.22 -13.55 -11.31
N ALA A 274 38.40 -14.02 -12.26
CA ALA A 274 37.20 -14.81 -11.95
C ALA A 274 37.51 -16.11 -11.18
N ILE A 275 38.70 -16.70 -11.41
CA ILE A 275 39.14 -17.91 -10.69
C ILE A 275 39.27 -17.69 -9.17
N CYS A 276 39.57 -16.46 -8.74
CA CYS A 276 39.65 -16.09 -7.33
C CYS A 276 38.32 -15.60 -6.77
N ASN A 277 37.29 -15.52 -7.61
CA ASN A 277 36.00 -14.94 -7.29
C ASN A 277 34.87 -15.77 -7.97
N PRO A 278 34.82 -17.10 -7.73
CA PRO A 278 33.98 -18.02 -8.51
C PRO A 278 32.47 -17.75 -8.36
N GLY A 279 32.01 -17.25 -7.21
CA GLY A 279 30.63 -16.79 -7.01
C GLY A 279 30.30 -15.44 -7.62
N GLY A 280 31.20 -14.85 -8.41
CA GLY A 280 30.99 -13.55 -9.05
C GLY A 280 31.31 -12.35 -8.15
N GLY A 281 32.31 -12.48 -7.27
CA GLY A 281 32.97 -11.44 -6.46
C GLY A 281 32.19 -10.14 -6.24
N GLY A 282 31.61 -9.98 -5.05
CA GLY A 282 30.89 -8.80 -4.61
C GLY A 282 31.79 -7.57 -4.45
N SER A 283 31.17 -6.39 -4.35
CA SER A 283 31.83 -5.08 -4.46
C SER A 283 32.85 -4.75 -3.36
N LEU A 284 33.17 -5.67 -2.45
CA LEU A 284 34.07 -5.43 -1.31
C LEU A 284 35.53 -5.61 -1.74
N GLN A 285 36.20 -4.49 -1.98
CA GLN A 285 37.61 -4.49 -2.30
C GLN A 285 38.45 -4.52 -1.01
N MET A 286 39.18 -5.62 -0.81
CA MET A 286 40.16 -5.70 0.28
C MET A 286 41.35 -4.78 -0.02
N PRO A 287 41.85 -4.03 0.98
CA PRO A 287 43.00 -3.16 0.78
C PRO A 287 44.24 -3.98 0.42
N ASN A 288 45.13 -3.41 -0.40
CA ASN A 288 46.37 -4.09 -0.81
C ASN A 288 47.41 -4.15 0.32
N THR A 289 47.35 -3.20 1.25
CA THR A 289 48.21 -3.12 2.43
C THR A 289 47.38 -2.79 3.65
N VAL A 290 47.85 -3.17 4.83
CA VAL A 290 47.21 -2.83 6.11
C VAL A 290 47.16 -1.30 6.25
N PRO A 291 45.97 -0.68 6.33
CA PRO A 291 45.85 0.76 6.51
C PRO A 291 46.47 1.22 7.83
N ASP A 292 47.08 2.41 7.83
CA ASP A 292 47.59 3.03 9.05
C ASP A 292 46.46 3.76 9.79
N ASN A 293 45.76 3.06 10.68
CA ASN A 293 44.72 3.64 11.53
C ASN A 293 44.65 2.96 12.91
N ALA A 294 43.97 3.60 13.85
CA ALA A 294 43.87 3.11 15.22
C ALA A 294 43.26 1.70 15.32
N SER A 295 42.35 1.34 14.42
CA SER A 295 41.66 0.04 14.44
C SER A 295 42.58 -1.11 14.02
N THR A 296 43.41 -0.92 12.99
CA THR A 296 44.36 -1.94 12.52
C THR A 296 45.52 -2.11 13.51
N ILE A 297 46.01 -1.01 14.09
CA ILE A 297 47.03 -1.04 15.14
C ILE A 297 46.50 -1.76 16.40
N ALA A 298 45.27 -1.46 16.82
CA ALA A 298 44.65 -2.14 17.97
C ALA A 298 44.40 -3.63 17.72
N ALA A 299 44.17 -4.03 16.47
CA ALA A 299 44.06 -5.43 16.07
C ALA A 299 45.43 -6.16 15.99
N GLY A 300 46.54 -5.49 16.29
CA GLY A 300 47.88 -6.06 16.24
C GLY A 300 48.44 -6.22 14.82
N LEU A 301 47.84 -5.55 13.83
CA LEU A 301 48.33 -5.56 12.44
C LEU A 301 49.40 -4.49 12.25
N THR A 302 50.44 -4.82 11.49
CA THR A 302 51.53 -3.89 11.15
C THR A 302 51.08 -2.99 9.98
N PRO A 303 50.97 -1.66 10.15
CA PRO A 303 50.65 -0.76 9.06
C PRO A 303 51.61 -0.91 7.88
N GLY A 304 51.08 -0.89 6.66
CA GLY A 304 51.86 -1.04 5.42
C GLY A 304 52.25 -2.47 5.05
N ALA A 305 52.01 -3.47 5.90
CA ALA A 305 52.19 -4.88 5.53
C ALA A 305 51.27 -5.24 4.35
N THR A 306 51.76 -6.05 3.40
CA THR A 306 50.95 -6.54 2.27
C THR A 306 49.82 -7.41 2.77
N VAL A 307 48.62 -7.19 2.25
CA VAL A 307 47.48 -8.08 2.48
C VAL A 307 47.52 -9.17 1.41
N ASP A 308 48.19 -10.26 1.74
CA ASP A 308 48.31 -11.46 0.90
C ASP A 308 47.44 -12.61 1.43
N ARG A 309 47.46 -13.73 0.70
CA ARG A 309 46.71 -14.94 1.06
C ARG A 309 47.02 -15.41 2.49
N ASP A 310 48.29 -15.41 2.87
CA ASP A 310 48.72 -15.97 4.15
C ASP A 310 48.22 -15.10 5.32
N LEU A 311 48.28 -13.78 5.18
CA LEU A 311 47.69 -12.87 6.16
C LEU A 311 46.17 -13.06 6.26
N LEU A 312 45.47 -13.19 5.12
CA LEU A 312 44.02 -13.40 5.10
C LEU A 312 43.63 -14.71 5.81
N LEU A 313 44.35 -15.80 5.56
CA LEU A 313 44.08 -17.10 6.20
C LEU A 313 44.49 -17.12 7.67
N ALA A 314 45.57 -16.43 8.04
CA ALA A 314 45.97 -16.28 9.44
C ALA A 314 44.92 -15.53 10.27
N LEU A 315 44.27 -14.51 9.70
CA LEU A 315 43.19 -13.76 10.35
C LEU A 315 41.85 -14.52 10.35
N ASN A 316 41.72 -15.58 9.55
CA ASN A 316 40.49 -16.35 9.39
C ASN A 316 40.77 -17.87 9.49
N PRO A 317 41.21 -18.35 10.67
CA PRO A 317 41.65 -19.73 10.85
C PRO A 317 40.49 -20.71 10.58
N GLY A 318 40.78 -21.74 9.77
CA GLY A 318 39.82 -22.79 9.43
C GLY A 318 39.00 -22.54 8.16
N LEU A 319 39.18 -21.39 7.49
CA LEU A 319 38.62 -21.14 6.17
C LEU A 319 39.64 -21.44 5.07
N SER A 320 39.18 -21.95 3.92
CA SER A 320 39.94 -21.88 2.67
C SER A 320 39.81 -20.49 2.06
N ILE A 321 40.70 -20.14 1.10
CA ILE A 321 40.58 -18.86 0.41
C ILE A 321 39.25 -18.74 -0.36
N ASP A 322 38.76 -19.87 -0.91
CA ASP A 322 37.51 -19.92 -1.65
C ASP A 322 36.31 -19.74 -0.72
N GLN A 323 36.38 -20.28 0.51
CA GLN A 323 35.35 -20.04 1.52
C GLN A 323 35.37 -18.59 2.00
N PHE A 324 36.55 -17.97 2.07
CA PHE A 324 36.68 -16.55 2.40
C PHE A 324 36.10 -15.66 1.31
N THR A 325 36.32 -15.97 0.02
CA THR A 325 35.76 -15.21 -1.11
C THR A 325 34.25 -15.31 -1.23
N GLU A 326 33.62 -16.32 -0.64
CA GLU A 326 32.16 -16.50 -0.61
C GLU A 326 31.53 -16.06 0.73
N ALA A 327 32.35 -15.59 1.68
CA ALA A 327 31.85 -15.10 2.96
C ALA A 327 31.00 -13.83 2.74
N LEU A 328 29.77 -13.86 3.24
CA LEU A 328 28.82 -12.76 3.12
C LEU A 328 28.99 -11.78 4.27
N PHE A 329 29.39 -10.55 3.94
CA PHE A 329 29.45 -9.41 4.85
C PHE A 329 28.26 -8.49 4.60
N PRO A 330 27.61 -7.97 5.64
CA PRO A 330 26.57 -6.97 5.45
C PRO A 330 27.24 -5.70 4.90
N ARG A 331 26.66 -5.12 3.85
CA ARG A 331 27.16 -3.85 3.32
C ARG A 331 27.09 -2.79 4.41
N LEU A 332 28.18 -2.03 4.61
CA LEU A 332 28.18 -0.94 5.59
C LEU A 332 27.01 0.00 5.30
N GLY A 333 26.23 0.27 6.34
CA GLY A 333 25.08 1.14 6.21
C GLY A 333 25.52 2.54 5.76
N ARG A 334 24.83 3.10 4.77
CA ARG A 334 25.05 4.44 4.27
C ARG A 334 23.83 5.31 4.52
N PRO A 335 24.00 6.63 4.73
CA PRO A 335 22.87 7.53 4.69
C PRO A 335 22.29 7.50 3.27
N VAL A 336 20.97 7.44 3.20
CA VAL A 336 20.22 7.51 1.95
C VAL A 336 19.21 8.62 2.07
N ASP A 337 19.19 9.47 1.05
CA ASP A 337 18.17 10.50 0.86
C ASP A 337 17.55 10.23 -0.52
N MET A 338 16.30 9.81 -0.52
CA MET A 338 15.50 9.57 -1.72
C MET A 338 14.38 10.59 -1.77
N ALA A 339 14.24 11.28 -2.89
CA ALA A 339 13.13 12.17 -3.14
C ALA A 339 12.65 12.02 -4.58
N GLY A 340 11.37 12.23 -4.81
CA GLY A 340 10.76 12.14 -6.14
C GLY A 340 9.32 12.64 -6.12
N ASP A 341 8.81 13.00 -7.29
CA ASP A 341 7.40 13.30 -7.47
C ASP A 341 6.67 12.00 -7.89
N ARG A 342 5.48 11.81 -7.32
CA ARG A 342 4.63 10.64 -7.53
C ARG A 342 3.21 11.08 -7.76
N ASP A 343 2.88 11.19 -9.04
CA ASP A 343 1.59 11.66 -9.50
C ASP A 343 0.74 10.49 -9.95
N ARG A 344 -0.55 10.49 -9.58
CA ARG A 344 -1.51 9.46 -9.99
C ARG A 344 -2.77 10.10 -10.51
N ASP A 345 -3.17 9.66 -11.69
CA ASP A 345 -4.44 10.02 -12.32
C ASP A 345 -5.21 8.74 -12.60
N ALA A 346 -6.45 8.69 -12.16
CA ALA A 346 -7.30 7.52 -12.33
C ALA A 346 -8.73 7.91 -12.70
N PHE A 347 -9.35 7.03 -13.47
CA PHE A 347 -10.73 7.13 -13.94
C PHE A 347 -11.45 5.80 -13.73
N VAL A 348 -12.71 5.86 -13.35
CA VAL A 348 -13.61 4.71 -13.32
C VAL A 348 -14.90 5.06 -14.06
N GLY A 349 -15.42 4.10 -14.81
CA GLY A 349 -16.72 4.19 -15.47
C GLY A 349 -17.46 2.87 -15.34
N SER A 350 -18.77 2.92 -15.15
CA SER A 350 -19.61 1.73 -15.16
C SER A 350 -20.95 2.05 -15.81
N LEU A 351 -21.38 1.19 -16.72
CA LEU A 351 -22.71 1.21 -17.31
C LEU A 351 -23.40 -0.09 -16.94
N GLU A 352 -24.62 -0.01 -16.43
CA GLU A 352 -25.40 -1.18 -16.04
C GLU A 352 -26.81 -1.09 -16.61
N TRP A 353 -27.27 -2.20 -17.20
CA TRP A 353 -28.58 -2.34 -17.79
C TRP A 353 -29.28 -3.58 -17.22
N ARG A 354 -30.42 -3.36 -16.58
CA ARG A 354 -31.26 -4.36 -15.94
C ARG A 354 -32.64 -4.35 -16.61
N PRO A 355 -32.82 -4.97 -17.79
CA PRO A 355 -34.12 -5.04 -18.46
C PRO A 355 -35.18 -5.84 -17.69
N SER A 356 -34.77 -6.64 -16.70
CA SER A 356 -35.65 -7.39 -15.80
C SER A 356 -34.89 -7.81 -14.55
N ASP A 357 -35.60 -8.28 -13.51
CA ASP A 357 -35.03 -8.78 -12.25
C ASP A 357 -34.05 -9.97 -12.39
N LYS A 358 -33.99 -10.58 -13.58
CA LYS A 358 -33.16 -11.78 -13.85
C LYS A 358 -32.02 -11.53 -14.82
N ALA A 359 -32.06 -10.44 -15.58
CA ALA A 359 -31.12 -10.18 -16.65
C ALA A 359 -30.38 -8.88 -16.36
N HIS A 360 -29.13 -9.00 -15.91
CA HIS A 360 -28.30 -7.87 -15.52
C HIS A 360 -27.05 -7.87 -16.40
N PHE A 361 -26.85 -6.78 -17.14
CA PHE A 361 -25.70 -6.57 -18.01
C PHE A 361 -24.91 -5.38 -17.50
N TYR A 362 -23.59 -5.48 -17.47
CA TYR A 362 -22.75 -4.37 -17.04
C TYR A 362 -21.47 -4.32 -17.86
N VAL A 363 -20.93 -3.11 -17.99
CA VAL A 363 -19.61 -2.84 -18.56
C VAL A 363 -18.89 -1.91 -17.60
N ASP A 364 -17.80 -2.42 -17.03
CA ASP A 364 -16.95 -1.67 -16.10
C ASP A 364 -15.64 -1.29 -16.82
N MET A 365 -15.20 -0.05 -16.62
CA MET A 365 -13.96 0.50 -17.14
C MET A 365 -13.16 1.10 -15.99
N LEU A 366 -11.90 0.73 -15.88
CA LEU A 366 -10.98 1.27 -14.89
C LEU A 366 -9.66 1.62 -15.59
N PHE A 367 -9.20 2.84 -15.38
CA PHE A 367 -7.94 3.33 -15.89
C PHE A 367 -7.16 4.01 -14.77
N SER A 368 -5.88 3.70 -14.67
CA SER A 368 -4.98 4.40 -13.75
C SER A 368 -3.60 4.55 -14.37
N LYS A 369 -2.98 5.70 -14.13
CA LYS A 369 -1.62 6.01 -14.53
C LYS A 369 -0.88 6.60 -13.35
N ALA A 370 0.27 6.02 -13.04
CA ALA A 370 1.23 6.58 -12.09
C ALA A 370 2.48 7.09 -12.82
N GLY A 371 2.86 8.33 -12.55
CA GLY A 371 4.12 8.92 -12.99
C GLY A 371 5.12 8.94 -11.83
N TYR A 372 6.38 8.58 -12.12
CA TYR A 372 7.49 8.64 -11.20
C TYR A 372 8.58 9.51 -11.83
N GLU A 373 8.92 10.62 -11.17
CA GLU A 373 9.97 11.56 -11.61
C GLU A 373 11.05 11.76 -10.54
#